data_AF-F4X684-F1
#
_entry.id   AF-F4X684-F1
#
_cell.length_a   1.000
_cell.length_b   1.000
_cell.length_c   1.000
_cell.angle_alpha   90.00
_cell.angle_beta   90.00
_cell.angle_gamma   90.00
#
_symmetry.space_group_name_H-M   'P 1'
#
loop_
_entity.id
_entity.type
_entity.pdbx_description
1 polymer ?
#
loop_
_entity_poly.entity_id
_entity_poly.type
_entity_poly.pdbx_seq_one_letter_code
_entity_poly.pdbx_strand_id
1 'polypeptide(L)'
;MTTATFGIKVNYIYEWKYVDYIWESNEQKEDAIKSGTYNRSACTLLDADKAKDGRIFVTVTKELGFGAPATLTTVTNETGPGGPLLRPYPNWSWHNSDHMCDGMVNVLRVNVFMGDVQGKGLIVYDSSVKNLYYVTTPGTKIYKMKIKSLLKCPNIEEANKKTKIAIKIPSDSGQIASAGHSIFYSDSDGNAILGTNVFQKSGKNTVILAQDDKKLQAISSLKTSYYWNKLIGLSDRYHRYVLGTVNLNEVNIRYFEMDLAKIQKKMDLIP
;
A
#
# COMPACT_ATOMS: atom_id res chain seq x y z
N MET A 1 25.74 3.22 13.84
CA MET A 1 24.67 4.13 13.37
C MET A 1 23.50 3.95 14.33
N THR A 2 23.19 4.97 15.13
CA THR A 2 22.10 4.91 16.12
C THR A 2 20.79 4.86 15.36
N THR A 3 20.05 3.74 15.40
CA THR A 3 18.75 3.62 14.73
C THR A 3 17.75 4.52 15.44
N ALA A 4 17.20 5.52 14.73
CA ALA A 4 16.16 6.36 15.30
C ALA A 4 14.81 5.63 15.19
N THR A 5 14.17 5.40 16.34
CA THR A 5 12.76 4.98 16.41
C THR A 5 12.01 6.03 17.22
N PHE A 6 11.05 6.71 16.59
CA PHE A 6 10.32 7.82 17.20
C PHE A 6 8.85 7.82 16.80
N GLY A 7 7.98 8.33 17.68
CA GLY A 7 6.58 8.60 17.38
C GLY A 7 5.59 7.55 17.90
N ILE A 8 4.42 7.49 17.26
CA ILE A 8 3.34 6.57 17.57
C ILE A 8 3.80 5.15 17.22
N LYS A 9 3.55 4.20 18.13
CA LYS A 9 3.89 2.79 17.91
C LYS A 9 3.25 2.26 16.63
N VAL A 10 4.11 1.77 15.72
CA VAL A 10 3.72 0.99 14.54
C VAL A 10 3.67 -0.49 14.94
N ASN A 11 2.53 -1.15 14.74
CA ASN A 11 2.38 -2.58 15.03
C ASN A 11 2.58 -3.37 13.74
N TYR A 12 3.71 -4.06 13.63
CA TYR A 12 4.00 -4.96 12.51
C TYR A 12 3.33 -6.30 12.78
N ILE A 13 2.20 -6.57 12.12
CA ILE A 13 1.37 -7.76 12.38
C ILE A 13 1.93 -8.97 11.65
N TYR A 14 2.40 -8.76 10.41
CA TYR A 14 3.03 -9.80 9.60
C TYR A 14 4.34 -9.32 9.00
N GLU A 15 5.30 -10.22 8.92
CA GLU A 15 6.64 -9.95 8.41
C GLU A 15 7.06 -11.07 7.45
N TRP A 16 7.67 -10.70 6.33
CA TRP A 16 8.20 -11.63 5.34
C TRP A 16 9.67 -11.34 5.06
N LYS A 17 10.47 -12.40 5.03
CA LYS A 17 11.76 -12.41 4.35
C LYS A 17 11.57 -12.44 2.84
N TYR A 18 10.65 -13.27 2.37
CA TYR A 18 10.24 -13.38 0.98
C TYR A 18 8.81 -13.92 0.92
N VAL A 19 8.12 -13.60 -0.18
CA VAL A 19 6.76 -14.10 -0.44
C VAL A 19 6.82 -15.58 -0.85
N ASP A 20 5.95 -16.40 -0.28
CA ASP A 20 5.68 -17.78 -0.68
C ASP A 20 4.18 -18.05 -0.56
N TYR A 21 3.71 -19.10 -1.23
CA TYR A 21 2.29 -19.38 -1.42
C TYR A 21 1.88 -20.71 -0.79
N ILE A 22 0.58 -20.87 -0.57
CA ILE A 22 -0.03 -22.19 -0.41
C ILE A 22 -0.15 -22.81 -1.80
N TRP A 23 0.72 -23.77 -2.08
CA TRP A 23 0.76 -24.51 -3.34
C TRP A 23 -0.20 -25.71 -3.30
N GLU A 24 -0.77 -26.08 -4.45
CA GLU A 24 -1.63 -27.27 -4.59
C GLU A 24 -0.83 -28.56 -4.47
N SER A 25 0.43 -28.54 -4.91
CA SER A 25 1.38 -29.64 -4.78
C SER A 25 2.82 -29.12 -4.75
N ASN A 26 3.75 -29.96 -4.27
CA ASN A 26 5.18 -29.66 -4.38
C ASN A 26 5.64 -29.57 -5.84
N GLU A 27 5.05 -30.36 -6.73
CA GLU A 27 5.31 -30.32 -8.18
C GLU A 27 4.96 -28.96 -8.78
N GLN A 28 3.78 -28.39 -8.45
CA GLN A 28 3.39 -27.05 -8.89
C GLN A 28 4.43 -25.99 -8.50
N LYS A 29 4.92 -26.07 -7.26
CA LYS A 29 5.95 -25.16 -6.77
C LYS A 29 7.27 -25.32 -7.51
N GLU A 30 7.73 -26.55 -7.67
CA GLU A 30 8.98 -26.84 -8.35
C GLU A 30 8.95 -26.40 -9.81
N ASP A 31 7.84 -26.64 -10.51
CA ASP A 31 7.66 -26.24 -11.90
C ASP A 31 7.59 -24.72 -12.05
N ALA A 32 6.95 -24.03 -11.10
CA ALA A 32 6.94 -22.57 -11.07
C ALA A 32 8.36 -21.99 -10.86
N ILE A 33 9.18 -22.63 -10.02
CA ILE A 33 10.59 -22.25 -9.81
C ILE A 33 11.41 -22.53 -11.07
N LYS A 34 11.28 -23.73 -11.67
CA LYS A 34 12.03 -24.14 -12.86
C LYS A 34 11.69 -23.27 -14.07
N SER A 35 10.41 -22.92 -14.24
CA SER A 35 9.96 -22.03 -15.32
C SER A 35 10.28 -20.54 -15.08
N GLY A 36 10.72 -20.18 -13.87
CA GLY A 36 10.96 -18.78 -13.48
C GLY A 36 9.69 -17.97 -13.19
N THR A 37 8.50 -18.58 -13.28
CA THR A 37 7.22 -17.93 -12.94
C THR A 37 7.05 -17.65 -11.45
N TYR A 38 7.86 -18.30 -10.61
CA TYR A 38 8.06 -17.95 -9.22
C TYR A 38 9.55 -17.69 -8.93
N ASN A 39 9.86 -16.42 -8.67
CA ASN A 39 11.20 -15.98 -8.28
C ASN A 39 11.10 -15.08 -7.05
N ARG A 40 11.57 -15.59 -5.91
CA ARG A 40 11.56 -14.89 -4.61
C ARG A 40 12.24 -13.52 -4.65
N SER A 41 13.27 -13.35 -5.48
CA SER A 41 14.00 -12.09 -5.61
C SER A 41 13.27 -11.03 -6.46
N ALA A 42 12.20 -11.41 -7.15
CA ALA A 42 11.35 -10.54 -7.95
C ALA A 42 9.87 -10.56 -7.48
N CYS A 43 9.57 -11.23 -6.37
CA CYS A 43 8.23 -11.43 -5.83
C CYS A 43 8.05 -10.61 -4.56
N THR A 44 7.43 -9.42 -4.69
CA THR A 44 7.19 -8.49 -3.57
C THR A 44 5.75 -8.02 -3.54
N LEU A 45 5.30 -7.60 -2.36
CA LEU A 45 3.98 -7.01 -2.16
C LEU A 45 3.97 -5.55 -2.62
N LEU A 46 2.84 -5.10 -3.15
CA LEU A 46 2.65 -3.72 -3.61
C LEU A 46 1.52 -3.00 -2.89
N ASP A 47 0.44 -3.70 -2.56
CA ASP A 47 -0.71 -3.12 -1.89
C ASP A 47 -1.34 -4.07 -0.89
N ALA A 48 -1.97 -3.53 0.15
CA ALA A 48 -2.69 -4.31 1.15
C ALA A 48 -4.00 -3.63 1.57
N ASP A 49 -5.02 -4.43 1.90
CA ASP A 49 -6.25 -3.96 2.51
C ASP A 49 -6.83 -5.02 3.48
N LYS A 50 -7.66 -4.59 4.43
CA LYS A 50 -8.22 -5.44 5.47
C LYS A 50 -9.74 -5.45 5.38
N ALA A 51 -10.29 -6.64 5.13
CA ALA A 51 -11.73 -6.86 5.11
C ALA A 51 -12.34 -6.85 6.52
N LYS A 52 -13.66 -6.69 6.59
CA LYS A 52 -14.42 -6.69 7.85
C LYS A 52 -14.40 -8.03 8.57
N ASP A 53 -14.27 -9.12 7.83
CA ASP A 53 -14.13 -10.47 8.38
C ASP A 53 -12.71 -10.75 8.91
N GLY A 54 -11.80 -9.76 8.84
CA GLY A 54 -10.44 -9.84 9.32
C GLY A 54 -9.44 -10.35 8.30
N ARG A 55 -9.87 -10.81 7.11
CA ARG A 55 -8.94 -11.21 6.05
C ARG A 55 -8.13 -10.02 5.56
N ILE A 56 -6.82 -10.24 5.38
CA ILE A 56 -5.90 -9.26 4.82
C ILE A 56 -5.63 -9.67 3.38
N PHE A 57 -6.04 -8.82 2.45
CA PHE A 57 -5.76 -8.94 1.04
C PHE A 57 -4.45 -8.25 0.74
N VAL A 58 -3.58 -8.91 -0.02
CA VAL A 58 -2.33 -8.33 -0.50
C VAL A 58 -2.17 -8.59 -1.98
N THR A 59 -1.62 -7.60 -2.68
CA THR A 59 -1.24 -7.72 -4.09
C THR A 59 0.24 -8.01 -4.22
N VAL A 60 0.59 -8.91 -5.14
CA VAL A 60 1.96 -9.24 -5.50
C VAL A 60 2.22 -8.70 -6.90
N THR A 61 3.20 -7.82 -7.05
CA THR A 61 3.46 -7.13 -8.32
C THR A 61 4.26 -8.00 -9.30
N LYS A 62 3.92 -7.92 -10.58
CA LYS A 62 4.73 -8.42 -11.70
C LYS A 62 5.57 -7.33 -12.40
N GLU A 63 5.63 -6.12 -11.83
CA GLU A 63 6.38 -5.00 -12.43
C GLU A 63 7.89 -5.27 -12.54
N LEU A 64 8.42 -6.15 -11.67
CA LEU A 64 9.84 -6.53 -11.66
C LEU A 64 10.12 -7.81 -12.48
N GLY A 65 9.17 -8.24 -13.31
CA GLY A 65 9.25 -9.42 -14.15
C GLY A 65 8.27 -10.52 -13.74
N PHE A 66 8.40 -11.70 -14.37
CA PHE A 66 7.47 -12.82 -14.22
C PHE A 66 7.62 -13.61 -12.91
N GLY A 67 8.14 -13.02 -11.83
CA GLY A 67 8.48 -13.74 -10.59
C GLY A 67 7.33 -14.02 -9.63
N ALA A 68 6.12 -13.55 -9.92
CA ALA A 68 4.95 -13.68 -9.05
C ALA A 68 3.85 -14.50 -9.74
N PRO A 69 3.61 -15.77 -9.36
CA PRO A 69 2.67 -16.66 -10.04
C PRO A 69 1.20 -16.26 -9.77
N ALA A 70 0.90 -15.69 -8.59
CA ALA A 70 -0.41 -15.16 -8.25
C ALA A 70 -0.32 -13.72 -7.73
N THR A 71 -1.17 -12.84 -8.25
CA THR A 71 -1.06 -11.38 -8.04
C THR A 71 -2.07 -10.79 -7.06
N LEU A 72 -3.16 -11.50 -6.79
CA LEU A 72 -4.13 -11.16 -5.75
C LEU A 72 -4.24 -12.34 -4.78
N THR A 73 -3.99 -12.07 -3.51
CA THR A 73 -3.92 -13.12 -2.49
C THR A 73 -4.50 -12.66 -1.16
N THR A 74 -4.70 -13.61 -0.26
CA THR A 74 -5.00 -13.37 1.15
C THR A 74 -3.88 -13.90 2.03
N VAL A 75 -3.56 -13.19 3.10
CA VAL A 75 -2.60 -13.67 4.12
C VAL A 75 -3.25 -14.78 4.94
N THR A 76 -2.50 -15.86 5.17
CA THR A 76 -2.97 -17.01 5.96
C THR A 76 -2.24 -17.13 7.29
N ASN A 77 -2.72 -18.03 8.16
CA ASN A 77 -2.06 -18.36 9.43
C ASN A 77 -0.96 -19.43 9.27
N GLU A 78 -0.86 -20.05 8.08
CA GLU A 78 0.21 -21.01 7.79
C GLU A 78 1.52 -20.26 7.58
N THR A 79 2.63 -20.76 8.11
CA THR A 79 3.92 -20.07 8.07
C THR A 79 4.97 -20.95 7.42
N GLY A 80 5.63 -20.42 6.39
CA GLY A 80 6.81 -21.02 5.78
C GLY A 80 8.11 -20.37 6.27
N PRO A 81 9.28 -20.79 5.75
CA PRO A 81 10.57 -20.24 6.15
C PRO A 81 10.73 -18.73 5.86
N GLY A 82 9.94 -18.21 4.91
CA GLY A 82 9.90 -16.81 4.52
C GLY A 82 8.91 -15.94 5.29
N GLY A 83 7.97 -16.52 6.06
CA GLY A 83 6.87 -15.79 6.71
C GLY A 83 5.51 -16.44 6.44
N PRO A 84 4.40 -15.75 6.76
CA PRO A 84 3.04 -16.24 6.49
C PRO A 84 2.82 -16.57 5.01
N LEU A 85 2.21 -17.72 4.70
CA LEU A 85 1.94 -18.11 3.33
C LEU A 85 0.76 -17.32 2.77
N LEU A 86 0.84 -16.99 1.48
CA LEU A 86 -0.24 -16.33 0.76
C LEU A 86 -1.12 -17.36 0.05
N ARG A 87 -2.44 -17.19 0.17
CA ARG A 87 -3.41 -17.99 -0.58
C ARG A 87 -3.89 -17.19 -1.78
N PRO A 88 -3.67 -17.64 -3.03
CA PRO A 88 -4.25 -17.03 -4.21
C PRO A 88 -5.75 -16.87 -4.06
N TYR A 89 -6.25 -15.69 -4.41
CA TYR A 89 -7.65 -15.36 -4.28
C TYR A 89 -8.28 -15.18 -5.67
N PRO A 90 -9.50 -15.69 -5.91
CA PRO A 90 -10.23 -16.65 -5.07
C PRO A 90 -9.51 -18.00 -4.90
N ASN A 91 -8.76 -18.44 -5.91
CA ASN A 91 -7.93 -19.65 -5.93
C ASN A 91 -6.98 -19.60 -7.15
N TRP A 92 -6.17 -20.65 -7.35
CA TRP A 92 -5.17 -20.73 -8.43
C TRP A 92 -5.73 -20.64 -9.85
N SER A 93 -6.98 -21.07 -10.11
CA SER A 93 -7.52 -21.04 -11.48
C SER A 93 -7.67 -19.64 -12.07
N TRP A 94 -7.73 -18.62 -11.21
CA TRP A 94 -7.78 -17.20 -11.63
C TRP A 94 -6.41 -16.63 -12.03
N HIS A 95 -5.33 -17.35 -11.72
CA HIS A 95 -3.95 -16.95 -12.00
C HIS A 95 -3.28 -17.89 -13.03
N ASN A 96 -3.85 -19.08 -13.24
CA ASN A 96 -3.41 -20.08 -14.20
C ASN A 96 -4.32 -20.03 -15.45
N SER A 97 -4.17 -19.01 -16.29
CA SER A 97 -4.89 -18.95 -17.57
C SER A 97 -3.94 -19.23 -18.74
N ASP A 98 -4.26 -20.23 -19.56
CA ASP A 98 -3.51 -20.57 -20.79
C ASP A 98 -3.59 -19.44 -21.84
N HIS A 99 -4.59 -18.58 -21.72
CA HIS A 99 -4.74 -17.34 -22.49
C HIS A 99 -4.50 -16.13 -21.58
N MET A 100 -3.59 -15.23 -21.99
CA MET A 100 -3.18 -14.05 -21.22
C MET A 100 -4.33 -13.06 -20.89
N CYS A 101 -5.53 -13.26 -21.45
CA CYS A 101 -6.67 -12.35 -21.30
C CYS A 101 -7.79 -12.88 -20.39
N ASP A 102 -7.77 -14.15 -19.99
CA ASP A 102 -8.87 -14.76 -19.22
C ASP A 102 -8.61 -14.78 -17.70
N GLY A 103 -7.36 -14.53 -17.27
CA GLY A 103 -6.93 -14.52 -15.87
C GLY A 103 -6.38 -13.17 -15.38
N MET A 104 -6.14 -13.06 -14.07
CA MET A 104 -5.55 -11.86 -13.47
C MET A 104 -4.06 -11.74 -13.83
N VAL A 105 -3.77 -10.81 -14.75
CA VAL A 105 -2.39 -10.59 -15.24
C VAL A 105 -1.53 -9.91 -14.18
N ASN A 106 -1.87 -8.70 -13.72
CA ASN A 106 -1.11 -7.95 -12.71
C ASN A 106 -2.03 -7.00 -11.93
N VAL A 107 -2.37 -7.34 -10.68
CA VAL A 107 -3.18 -6.48 -9.81
C VAL A 107 -2.27 -5.55 -9.02
N LEU A 108 -2.30 -4.24 -9.31
CA LEU A 108 -1.42 -3.29 -8.64
C LEU A 108 -1.98 -2.80 -7.30
N ARG A 109 -3.28 -2.49 -7.27
CA ARG A 109 -3.98 -1.91 -6.13
C ARG A 109 -5.24 -2.70 -5.81
N VAL A 110 -5.54 -2.85 -4.53
CA VAL A 110 -6.74 -3.51 -4.02
C VAL A 110 -7.46 -2.58 -3.07
N ASN A 111 -8.76 -2.39 -3.24
CA ASN A 111 -9.58 -1.69 -2.25
C ASN A 111 -10.76 -2.59 -1.92
N VAL A 112 -10.93 -2.90 -0.64
CA VAL A 112 -12.02 -3.74 -0.14
C VAL A 112 -13.02 -2.81 0.53
N PHE A 113 -14.21 -2.78 -0.04
CA PHE A 113 -15.33 -1.93 0.35
C PHE A 113 -16.57 -2.80 0.48
N MET A 114 -17.58 -2.26 1.15
CA MET A 114 -18.91 -2.86 1.11
C MET A 114 -19.53 -2.61 -0.26
N GLY A 115 -19.64 -3.65 -1.09
CA GLY A 115 -20.63 -3.68 -2.14
C GLY A 115 -21.91 -4.26 -1.57
N ASP A 116 -22.97 -3.46 -1.50
CA ASP A 116 -24.31 -4.05 -1.57
C ASP A 116 -24.39 -4.82 -2.89
N VAL A 117 -25.01 -6.00 -2.81
CA VAL A 117 -25.02 -7.05 -3.80
C VAL A 117 -25.43 -6.53 -5.18
N GLN A 118 -24.47 -6.33 -6.10
CA GLN A 118 -24.52 -6.63 -7.56
C GLN A 118 -23.42 -5.84 -8.32
N GLY A 119 -22.40 -6.57 -8.79
CA GLY A 119 -21.76 -6.33 -10.09
C GLY A 119 -20.80 -5.13 -10.28
N LYS A 120 -19.51 -5.47 -10.35
CA LYS A 120 -18.43 -4.85 -11.16
C LYS A 120 -18.12 -3.36 -10.96
N GLY A 121 -17.03 -3.13 -10.25
CA GLY A 121 -16.24 -1.88 -10.27
C GLY A 121 -16.33 -1.11 -8.96
N LEU A 122 -15.19 -0.93 -8.30
CA LEU A 122 -15.10 -0.05 -7.14
C LEU A 122 -14.41 1.25 -7.49
N ILE A 123 -15.10 2.35 -7.21
CA ILE A 123 -14.49 3.64 -6.95
C ILE A 123 -14.84 3.99 -5.51
N VAL A 124 -13.83 4.15 -4.65
CA VAL A 124 -14.05 4.66 -3.28
C VAL A 124 -14.37 6.15 -3.39
N TYR A 125 -15.64 6.50 -3.22
CA TYR A 125 -16.12 7.88 -3.11
C TYR A 125 -16.50 8.15 -1.66
N ASP A 126 -15.72 9.00 -0.99
CA ASP A 126 -16.14 9.62 0.27
C ASP A 126 -16.87 10.93 -0.06
N SER A 127 -18.19 10.94 0.12
CA SER A 127 -19.06 12.09 -0.15
C SER A 127 -18.83 13.28 0.78
N SER A 128 -18.07 13.11 1.87
CA SER A 128 -17.76 14.19 2.81
C SER A 128 -16.62 15.10 2.33
N VAL A 129 -15.72 14.59 1.47
CA VAL A 129 -14.59 15.36 0.93
C VAL A 129 -14.92 15.95 -0.44
N LYS A 130 -15.00 17.29 -0.51
CA LYS A 130 -15.25 18.01 -1.77
C LYS A 130 -14.07 17.92 -2.77
N ASN A 131 -12.89 17.52 -2.30
CA ASN A 131 -11.65 17.54 -3.06
C ASN A 131 -10.99 16.16 -3.07
N LEU A 132 -10.51 15.75 -4.24
CA LEU A 132 -9.54 14.69 -4.44
C LEU A 132 -8.15 15.26 -4.12
N TYR A 133 -7.37 14.51 -3.35
CA TYR A 133 -5.95 14.77 -3.13
C TYR A 133 -5.14 13.63 -3.74
N TYR A 134 -4.01 13.95 -4.37
CA TYR A 134 -3.14 12.95 -4.99
C TYR A 134 -1.69 13.42 -5.03
N VAL A 135 -0.77 12.46 -5.13
CA VAL A 135 0.66 12.67 -5.39
C VAL A 135 1.00 12.16 -6.79
N THR A 136 2.03 12.71 -7.39
CA THR A 136 2.67 12.16 -8.58
C THR A 136 4.01 11.60 -8.15
N THR A 137 4.32 10.35 -8.51
CA THR A 137 5.59 9.72 -8.14
C THR A 137 6.52 9.69 -9.37
N PRO A 138 7.76 10.20 -9.27
CA PRO A 138 8.35 10.90 -8.13
C PRO A 138 7.80 12.34 -8.01
N GLY A 139 7.61 12.85 -6.80
CA GLY A 139 7.14 14.22 -6.60
C GLY A 139 7.06 14.68 -5.15
N THR A 140 7.34 15.97 -4.95
CA THR A 140 7.37 16.63 -3.63
C THR A 140 6.13 17.50 -3.36
N LYS A 141 5.01 17.17 -4.03
CA LYS A 141 3.78 17.96 -3.96
C LYS A 141 2.56 17.05 -3.83
N ILE A 142 1.69 17.39 -2.91
CA ILE A 142 0.32 16.88 -2.86
C ILE A 142 -0.56 17.89 -3.59
N TYR A 143 -1.27 17.42 -4.61
CA TYR A 143 -2.21 18.19 -5.41
C TYR A 143 -3.62 18.02 -4.88
N LYS A 144 -4.49 19.00 -5.18
CA LYS A 144 -5.93 18.93 -4.93
C LYS A 144 -6.75 19.38 -6.14
N MET A 145 -7.87 18.70 -6.36
CA MET A 145 -8.88 19.06 -7.36
C MET A 145 -10.27 18.78 -6.79
N LYS A 146 -11.28 19.58 -7.16
CA LYS A 146 -12.67 19.30 -6.76
C LYS A 146 -13.15 18.01 -7.43
N ILE A 147 -13.71 17.08 -6.67
CA ILE A 147 -14.20 15.81 -7.24
C ILE A 147 -15.31 16.06 -8.27
N LYS A 148 -16.21 17.01 -8.00
CA LYS A 148 -17.25 17.46 -8.96
C LYS A 148 -16.68 17.96 -10.29
N SER A 149 -15.43 18.44 -10.30
CA SER A 149 -14.76 18.83 -11.54
C SER A 149 -14.21 17.63 -12.29
N LEU A 150 -13.72 16.60 -11.60
CA LEU A 150 -13.24 15.35 -12.19
C LEU A 150 -14.39 14.50 -12.75
N LEU A 151 -15.52 14.44 -12.06
CA LEU A 151 -16.72 13.70 -12.51
C LEU A 151 -17.31 14.21 -13.83
N LYS A 152 -16.89 15.40 -14.29
CA LYS A 152 -17.24 15.94 -15.61
C LYS A 152 -16.32 15.44 -16.73
N CYS A 153 -15.35 14.59 -16.41
CA CYS A 153 -14.34 14.08 -17.33
C CYS A 153 -13.66 15.19 -18.17
N PRO A 154 -13.05 16.20 -17.52
CA PRO A 154 -12.39 17.28 -18.23
C PRO A 154 -11.18 16.76 -19.03
N ASN A 155 -10.85 17.43 -20.13
CA ASN A 155 -9.61 17.15 -20.85
C ASN A 155 -8.37 17.56 -20.03
N ILE A 156 -7.18 17.16 -20.49
CA ILE A 156 -5.91 17.41 -19.77
C ILE A 156 -5.70 18.89 -19.45
N GLU A 157 -5.96 19.80 -20.39
CA GLU A 157 -5.75 21.24 -20.16
C GLU A 157 -6.69 21.80 -19.08
N GLU A 158 -7.96 21.42 -19.14
CA GLU A 158 -8.97 21.85 -18.18
C GLU A 158 -8.72 21.24 -16.79
N ALA A 159 -8.32 19.97 -16.73
CA ALA A 159 -7.92 19.32 -15.50
C ALA A 159 -6.72 20.04 -14.86
N ASN A 160 -5.69 20.34 -15.64
CA ASN A 160 -4.49 21.05 -15.17
C ASN A 160 -4.81 22.45 -14.63
N LYS A 161 -5.71 23.20 -15.30
CA LYS A 161 -6.17 24.52 -14.82
C LYS A 161 -6.92 24.45 -13.48
N LYS A 162 -7.62 23.35 -13.22
CA LYS A 162 -8.41 23.15 -11.99
C LYS A 162 -7.61 22.53 -10.84
N THR A 163 -6.50 21.88 -11.15
CA THR A 163 -5.57 21.33 -10.16
C THR A 163 -4.82 22.44 -9.44
N LYS A 164 -4.74 22.33 -8.11
CA LYS A 164 -3.97 23.25 -7.26
C LYS A 164 -3.00 22.47 -6.41
N ILE A 165 -1.85 23.07 -6.08
CA ILE A 165 -0.97 22.51 -5.06
C ILE A 165 -1.66 22.69 -3.70
N ALA A 166 -1.82 21.59 -2.96
CA ALA A 166 -2.34 21.61 -1.61
C ALA A 166 -1.21 21.80 -0.60
N ILE A 167 -0.18 20.96 -0.69
CA ILE A 167 0.93 20.87 0.26
C ILE A 167 2.23 20.61 -0.50
N LYS A 168 3.32 21.23 -0.06
CA LYS A 168 4.69 20.83 -0.43
C LYS A 168 5.20 19.89 0.65
N ILE A 169 5.62 18.70 0.26
CA ILE A 169 6.12 17.65 1.18
C ILE A 169 7.65 17.61 1.14
N PRO A 170 8.31 17.17 2.24
CA PRO A 170 9.76 17.28 2.38
C PRO A 170 10.53 16.39 1.38
N SER A 171 9.97 15.23 1.02
CA SER A 171 10.56 14.26 0.10
C SER A 171 9.48 13.55 -0.72
N ASP A 172 9.89 12.61 -1.57
CA ASP A 172 8.97 11.82 -2.37
C ASP A 172 8.06 10.94 -1.51
N SER A 173 6.79 10.87 -1.90
CA SER A 173 5.80 9.99 -1.28
C SER A 173 5.18 9.08 -2.33
N GLY A 174 5.34 7.77 -2.13
CA GLY A 174 4.77 6.78 -3.02
C GLY A 174 3.25 6.69 -2.89
N GLN A 175 2.71 6.80 -1.68
CA GLN A 175 1.28 6.59 -1.38
C GLN A 175 0.76 7.61 -0.37
N ILE A 176 -0.55 7.89 -0.41
CA ILE A 176 -1.24 8.72 0.57
C ILE A 176 -2.54 8.08 1.03
N ALA A 177 -2.90 8.34 2.28
CA ALA A 177 -4.18 8.00 2.87
C ALA A 177 -4.83 9.25 3.48
N SER A 178 -6.11 9.18 3.80
CA SER A 178 -6.79 10.29 4.49
C SER A 178 -7.79 9.78 5.51
N ALA A 179 -8.00 10.59 6.56
CA ALA A 179 -9.06 10.39 7.54
C ALA A 179 -9.60 11.75 7.95
N GLY A 180 -10.84 12.06 7.55
CA GLY A 180 -11.45 13.37 7.77
C GLY A 180 -10.62 14.49 7.14
N HIS A 181 -10.06 15.37 7.98
CA HIS A 181 -9.25 16.52 7.55
C HIS A 181 -7.74 16.26 7.55
N SER A 182 -7.32 15.03 7.85
CA SER A 182 -5.91 14.64 7.87
C SER A 182 -5.55 13.87 6.59
N ILE A 183 -4.38 14.17 6.04
CA ILE A 183 -3.71 13.37 5.02
C ILE A 183 -2.48 12.72 5.67
N PHE A 184 -2.27 11.46 5.38
CA PHE A 184 -1.12 10.67 5.80
C PHE A 184 -0.30 10.30 4.57
N TYR A 185 1.02 10.39 4.67
CA TYR A 185 1.93 10.14 3.55
C TYR A 185 3.31 9.71 4.07
N SER A 186 4.14 9.14 3.20
CA SER A 186 5.49 8.72 3.55
C SER A 186 6.51 9.82 3.28
N ASP A 187 7.53 9.90 4.11
CA ASP A 187 8.77 10.64 3.86
C ASP A 187 9.87 9.61 3.61
N SER A 188 10.24 9.47 2.33
CA SER A 188 11.20 8.46 1.88
C SER A 188 12.63 8.78 2.31
N ASP A 189 12.99 10.06 2.43
CA ASP A 189 14.31 10.47 2.90
C ASP A 189 14.44 10.30 4.43
N GLY A 190 13.35 10.54 5.15
CA GLY A 190 13.30 10.46 6.60
C GLY A 190 12.95 9.08 7.17
N ASN A 191 12.63 8.07 6.34
CA ASN A 191 12.10 6.76 6.78
C ASN A 191 10.91 6.90 7.74
N ALA A 192 9.97 7.78 7.39
CA ALA A 192 8.91 8.22 8.30
C ALA A 192 7.52 8.21 7.64
N ILE A 193 6.50 8.13 8.49
CA ILE A 193 5.10 8.38 8.15
C ILE A 193 4.73 9.73 8.74
N LEU A 194 4.25 10.64 7.91
CA LEU A 194 3.82 11.98 8.30
C LEU A 194 2.31 12.10 8.22
N GLY A 195 1.79 13.04 9.02
CA GLY A 195 0.40 13.47 8.98
C GLY A 195 0.34 14.97 8.81
N THR A 196 -0.61 15.44 7.99
CA THR A 196 -0.85 16.86 7.75
C THR A 196 -2.33 17.19 7.78
N ASN A 197 -2.70 18.29 8.45
CA ASN A 197 -4.08 18.78 8.47
C ASN A 197 -4.32 19.77 7.33
N VAL A 198 -5.26 19.47 6.43
CA VAL A 198 -5.48 20.29 5.22
C VAL A 198 -6.42 21.49 5.42
N PHE A 199 -7.01 21.64 6.61
CA PHE A 199 -7.92 22.74 6.93
C PHE A 199 -7.28 23.80 7.84
N GLN A 200 -6.21 23.48 8.57
CA GLN A 200 -5.46 24.47 9.34
C GLN A 200 -4.77 25.46 8.39
N LYS A 201 -4.97 26.78 8.64
CA LYS A 201 -4.37 27.87 7.85
C LYS A 201 -2.90 28.14 8.21
N SER A 202 -2.40 27.52 9.27
CA SER A 202 -1.04 27.65 9.80
C SER A 202 -0.03 26.89 8.93
N GLY A 203 1.16 27.46 8.74
CA GLY A 203 2.27 26.82 8.01
C GLY A 203 2.93 25.64 8.76
N LYS A 204 2.49 25.33 9.99
CA LYS A 204 2.99 24.21 10.81
C LYS A 204 1.95 23.11 11.00
N ASN A 205 1.26 22.72 9.94
CA ASN A 205 0.17 21.73 9.99
C ASN A 205 0.62 20.26 9.88
N THR A 206 1.93 19.99 9.90
CA THR A 206 2.52 18.68 9.57
C THR A 206 3.36 18.14 10.72
N VAL A 207 3.20 16.86 11.03
CA VAL A 207 3.97 16.17 12.08
C VAL A 207 4.46 14.80 11.62
N ILE A 208 5.60 14.38 12.17
CA ILE A 208 6.08 13.00 12.08
C ILE A 208 5.20 12.13 12.98
N LEU A 209 4.46 11.21 12.39
CA LEU A 209 3.64 10.26 13.13
C LEU A 209 4.49 9.12 13.67
N ALA A 210 5.34 8.53 12.82
CA ALA A 210 6.29 7.48 13.17
C ALA A 210 7.54 7.56 12.28
N GLN A 211 8.69 7.13 12.81
CA GLN A 211 9.96 7.06 12.09
C GLN A 211 10.74 5.82 12.54
N ASP A 212 11.29 5.06 11.60
CA ASP A 212 12.14 3.90 11.85
C ASP A 212 13.05 3.59 10.64
N ASP A 213 14.35 3.86 10.77
CA ASP A 213 15.33 3.71 9.69
C ASP A 213 15.51 2.27 9.17
N LYS A 214 15.07 1.27 9.95
CA LYS A 214 15.19 -0.14 9.59
C LYS A 214 13.87 -0.69 9.03
N LYS A 215 12.75 -0.25 9.59
CA LYS A 215 11.44 -0.86 9.37
C LYS A 215 10.48 -0.02 8.53
N LEU A 216 10.75 1.26 8.30
CA LEU A 216 9.94 2.18 7.50
C LEU A 216 10.71 2.74 6.28
N GLN A 217 11.58 1.92 5.67
CA GLN A 217 12.46 2.36 4.57
C GLN A 217 11.71 2.71 3.28
N ALA A 218 10.63 2.00 2.98
CA ALA A 218 9.71 2.33 1.91
C ALA A 218 8.29 1.98 2.35
N ILE A 219 7.33 2.81 1.95
CA ILE A 219 5.89 2.59 2.18
C ILE A 219 5.21 2.38 0.82
N SER A 220 5.02 1.13 0.44
CA SER A 220 4.41 0.76 -0.84
C SER A 220 2.88 0.84 -0.83
N SER A 221 2.28 0.79 0.37
CA SER A 221 0.84 0.87 0.60
C SER A 221 0.53 1.64 1.87
N LEU A 222 -0.48 2.50 1.81
CA LEU A 222 -0.99 3.24 2.96
C LEU A 222 -2.50 3.46 2.80
N LYS A 223 -3.30 3.02 3.78
CA LYS A 223 -4.77 3.14 3.75
C LYS A 223 -5.37 3.38 5.13
N THR A 224 -6.47 4.12 5.14
CA THR A 224 -7.30 4.26 6.34
C THR A 224 -8.38 3.19 6.33
N SER A 225 -8.36 2.30 7.32
CA SER A 225 -9.44 1.36 7.57
C SER A 225 -10.39 1.94 8.62
N TYR A 226 -11.50 2.52 8.17
CA TYR A 226 -12.49 3.14 9.04
C TYR A 226 -13.18 2.14 9.97
N TYR A 227 -13.52 0.95 9.47
CA TYR A 227 -14.18 -0.09 10.27
C TYR A 227 -13.31 -0.55 11.45
N TRP A 228 -12.02 -0.73 11.22
CA TRP A 228 -11.07 -1.16 12.24
C TRP A 228 -10.46 0.01 13.04
N ASN A 229 -10.75 1.25 12.64
CA ASN A 229 -10.15 2.47 13.17
C ASN A 229 -8.60 2.43 13.16
N LYS A 230 -8.02 2.03 12.01
CA LYS A 230 -6.57 1.89 11.82
C LYS A 230 -6.08 2.62 10.58
N LEU A 231 -4.85 3.13 10.65
CA LEU A 231 -4.03 3.38 9.47
C LEU A 231 -3.23 2.10 9.21
N ILE A 232 -3.44 1.47 8.06
CA ILE A 232 -2.82 0.21 7.67
C ILE A 232 -1.91 0.43 6.46
N GLY A 233 -0.96 -0.46 6.26
CA GLY A 233 -0.08 -0.36 5.10
C GLY A 233 0.95 -1.44 5.01
N LEU A 234 1.79 -1.31 3.99
CA LEU A 234 2.97 -2.12 3.78
C LEU A 234 4.20 -1.23 3.95
N SER A 235 5.16 -1.73 4.72
CA SER A 235 6.51 -1.21 4.67
C SER A 235 7.47 -2.28 4.21
N ASP A 236 8.30 -1.94 3.23
CA ASP A 236 9.19 -2.89 2.61
C ASP A 236 10.56 -2.26 2.27
N ARG A 237 11.30 -2.99 1.44
CA ARG A 237 12.59 -2.58 0.87
C ARG A 237 12.52 -2.61 -0.65
N TYR A 238 11.45 -2.03 -1.23
CA TYR A 238 11.18 -2.08 -2.67
C TYR A 238 12.39 -1.71 -3.53
N HIS A 239 13.16 -0.70 -3.12
CA HIS A 239 14.40 -0.29 -3.78
C HIS A 239 15.40 -1.44 -3.96
N ARG A 240 15.50 -2.39 -3.01
CA ARG A 240 16.41 -3.54 -3.13
C ARG A 240 15.92 -4.59 -4.13
N TYR A 241 14.61 -4.74 -4.28
CA TYR A 241 14.04 -5.61 -5.32
C TYR A 241 14.31 -5.02 -6.70
N VAL A 242 14.09 -3.71 -6.89
CA VAL A 242 14.39 -2.99 -8.14
C VAL A 242 15.87 -3.11 -8.51
N LEU A 243 16.77 -2.98 -7.53
CA LEU A 243 18.22 -3.07 -7.74
C LEU A 243 18.75 -4.52 -7.83
N GLY A 244 17.91 -5.54 -7.61
CA GLY A 244 18.34 -6.93 -7.57
C GLY A 244 19.28 -7.27 -6.40
N THR A 245 19.26 -6.47 -5.33
CA THR A 245 20.15 -6.58 -4.14
C THR A 245 19.42 -7.07 -2.88
N VAL A 246 18.20 -7.59 -3.03
CA VAL A 246 17.41 -8.10 -1.91
C VAL A 246 18.12 -9.28 -1.22
N ASN A 247 18.18 -9.25 0.12
CA ASN A 247 18.72 -10.35 0.91
C ASN A 247 17.55 -11.15 1.50
N LEU A 248 17.32 -12.35 0.96
CA LEU A 248 16.19 -13.21 1.33
C LEU A 248 16.34 -13.88 2.72
N ASN A 249 17.46 -13.65 3.43
CA ASN A 249 17.68 -14.17 4.79
C ASN A 249 17.19 -13.22 5.89
N GLU A 250 16.86 -11.97 5.55
CA GLU A 250 16.34 -10.96 6.48
C GLU A 250 14.92 -10.53 6.13
N VAL A 251 14.23 -9.87 7.06
CA VAL A 251 12.86 -9.39 6.84
C VAL A 251 12.84 -8.19 5.90
N ASN A 252 12.16 -8.34 4.76
CA ASN A 252 12.08 -7.37 3.68
C ASN A 252 10.73 -6.69 3.55
N ILE A 253 9.62 -7.32 4.00
CA ILE A 253 8.26 -6.80 3.84
C ILE A 253 7.53 -6.91 5.18
N ARG A 254 6.72 -5.91 5.52
CA ARG A 254 5.92 -5.85 6.75
C ARG A 254 4.54 -5.30 6.46
N TYR A 255 3.50 -6.01 6.90
CA TYR A 255 2.17 -5.43 7.03
C TYR A 255 2.05 -4.81 8.42
N PHE A 256 1.67 -3.53 8.46
CA PHE A 256 1.57 -2.79 9.71
C PHE A 256 0.19 -2.18 9.93
N GLU A 257 -0.12 -1.98 11.20
CA GLU A 257 -1.29 -1.23 11.66
C GLU A 257 -0.89 -0.19 12.71
N MET A 258 -1.40 1.02 12.56
CA MET A 258 -1.30 2.11 13.53
C MET A 258 -2.70 2.50 14.00
N ASP A 259 -2.79 2.90 15.27
CA ASP A 259 -4.06 3.31 15.86
C ASP A 259 -4.50 4.69 15.38
N LEU A 260 -5.63 4.76 14.67
CA LEU A 260 -6.07 5.99 14.04
C LEU A 260 -6.53 7.04 15.07
N ALA A 261 -7.12 6.62 16.20
CA ALA A 261 -7.50 7.54 17.26
C ALA A 261 -6.26 8.18 17.93
N LYS A 262 -5.18 7.41 18.14
CA LYS A 262 -3.91 7.98 18.63
C LYS A 262 -3.28 8.93 17.61
N ILE A 263 -3.38 8.62 16.32
CA ILE A 263 -2.94 9.51 15.24
C ILE A 263 -3.72 10.82 15.29
N GLN A 264 -5.04 10.76 15.28
CA GLN A 264 -5.91 11.94 15.32
C GLN A 264 -5.65 12.79 16.57
N LYS A 265 -5.55 12.18 17.76
CA LYS A 265 -5.20 12.90 18.99
C LYS A 265 -3.86 13.63 18.87
N LYS A 266 -2.84 13.03 18.24
CA LYS A 266 -1.55 13.69 17.99
C LYS A 266 -1.68 14.83 16.96
N MET A 267 -2.50 14.65 15.94
CA MET A 267 -2.78 15.67 14.91
C MET A 267 -3.53 16.87 15.49
N ASP A 268 -4.43 16.66 16.45
CA ASP A 268 -5.20 17.73 17.08
C ASP A 268 -4.37 18.59 18.06
N LEU A 269 -3.21 18.08 18.50
CA LEU A 269 -2.26 18.84 19.34
C LEU A 269 -1.39 19.80 18.53
N ILE A 270 -1.54 19.83 17.20
CA ILE A 270 -0.80 20.74 16.32
C ILE A 270 -1.45 22.14 16.39
N PRO A 271 -0.71 23.20 16.77
CA PRO A 271 -1.23 24.56 16.87
C PRO A 271 -1.73 25.17 15.54
#